data_AF-A0A4Z2EIG7-F1
#
_entry.id   AF-A0A4Z2EIG7-F1
#
_cell.length_a   1.000
_cell.length_b   1.000
_cell.length_c   1.000
_cell.angle_alpha   90.00
_cell.angle_beta   90.00
_cell.angle_gamma   90.00
#
_symmetry.space_group_name_H-M   'P 1'
#
loop_
_entity.id
_entity.type
_entity.pdbx_description
1 polymer ?
#
loop_
_entity_poly.entity_id
_entity_poly.type
_entity_poly.pdbx_seq_one_letter_code
_entity_poly.pdbx_strand_id
1 'polypeptide(L)'
;MRQLRKTNMEYEERNAALQKHVESMRGAVERLEGDVMQERGRNGLLHQHLDTLRQALTASFSSTPLPASGETPTLDSIDSYMKKLHSVIVGCPQENEHLINTVRDVVNRLDR
;
A
#
# COMPACT_ATOMS: atom_id res chain seq x y z
N MET A 1 61.27 -7.82 22.33
CA MET A 1 60.64 -8.93 21.58
C MET A 1 59.32 -9.44 22.17
N ARG A 2 59.23 -9.75 23.48
CA ARG A 2 57.98 -10.28 24.09
C ARG A 2 56.80 -9.29 24.06
N GLN A 3 57.06 -8.01 24.36
CA GLN A 3 56.03 -6.96 24.35
C GLN A 3 55.44 -6.73 22.96
N LEU A 4 56.30 -6.62 21.93
CA LEU A 4 55.89 -6.53 20.52
C LEU A 4 55.01 -7.71 20.11
N ARG A 5 55.35 -8.95 20.49
CA ARG A 5 54.52 -10.13 20.20
C ARG A 5 53.15 -10.05 20.86
N LYS A 6 53.09 -9.61 22.12
CA LYS A 6 51.83 -9.42 22.85
C LYS A 6 50.94 -8.38 22.16
N THR A 7 51.52 -7.22 21.81
CA THR A 7 50.80 -6.15 21.12
C THR A 7 50.34 -6.61 19.73
N ASN A 8 51.15 -7.38 19.00
CA ASN A 8 50.75 -7.91 17.70
C ASN A 8 49.58 -8.90 17.81
N MET A 9 49.58 -9.77 18.84
CA MET A 9 48.47 -10.68 19.12
C MET A 9 47.18 -9.92 19.47
N GLU A 10 47.26 -8.86 20.28
CA GLU A 10 46.11 -8.01 20.59
C GLU A 10 45.56 -7.31 19.33
N TYR A 11 46.42 -6.92 18.39
CA TYR A 11 45.99 -6.37 17.10
C TYR A 11 45.34 -7.41 16.20
N GLU A 12 45.89 -8.63 16.13
CA GLU A 12 45.31 -9.74 15.38
C GLU A 12 43.91 -10.11 15.90
N GLU A 13 43.73 -10.17 17.22
CA GLU A 13 42.43 -10.42 17.86
C GLU A 13 41.41 -9.31 17.52
N ARG A 14 41.83 -8.04 17.58
CA ARG A 14 40.98 -6.90 17.20
C ARG A 14 40.61 -6.92 15.73
N ASN A 15 41.56 -7.24 14.86
CA ASN A 15 41.31 -7.36 13.42
C ASN A 15 40.34 -8.51 13.12
N ALA A 16 40.50 -9.67 13.78
CA ALA A 16 39.58 -10.79 13.64
C ALA A 16 38.16 -10.42 14.11
N ALA A 17 38.03 -9.71 15.23
CA ALA A 17 36.74 -9.23 15.73
C ALA A 17 36.07 -8.23 14.75
N LEU A 18 36.85 -7.28 14.21
CA LEU A 18 36.37 -6.33 13.22
C LEU A 18 35.93 -7.03 11.93
N GLN A 19 36.70 -8.01 11.45
CA GLN A 19 36.37 -8.77 10.25
C GLN A 19 35.02 -9.48 10.41
N LYS A 20 34.81 -10.16 11.54
CA LYS A 20 33.54 -10.82 11.86
C LYS A 20 32.38 -9.82 11.93
N HIS A 21 32.62 -8.61 12.47
CA HIS A 21 31.60 -7.57 12.52
C HIS A 21 31.23 -7.08 11.11
N VAL A 22 32.22 -6.85 10.24
CA VAL A 22 32.01 -6.47 8.84
C VAL A 22 31.21 -7.54 8.10
N GLU A 23 31.55 -8.82 8.28
CA GLU A 23 30.80 -9.94 7.69
C GLU A 23 29.36 -9.99 8.19
N SER A 24 29.15 -9.79 9.50
CA SER A 24 27.82 -9.74 10.10
C SER A 24 26.99 -8.56 9.56
N MET A 25 27.61 -7.39 9.40
CA MET A 25 26.97 -6.21 8.82
C MET A 25 26.61 -6.44 7.36
N ARG A 26 27.48 -7.07 6.56
CA ARG A 26 27.19 -7.42 5.17
C ARG A 26 25.97 -8.33 5.07
N GLY A 27 25.90 -9.39 5.89
CA GLY A 27 24.71 -10.25 5.94
C GLY A 27 23.46 -9.56 6.49
N ALA A 28 23.59 -8.49 7.28
CA ALA A 28 22.45 -7.67 7.68
C ALA A 28 21.96 -6.77 6.53
N VAL A 29 22.88 -6.19 5.74
CA VAL A 29 22.55 -5.39 4.56
C VAL A 29 21.85 -6.24 3.51
N GLU A 30 22.39 -7.41 3.17
CA GLU A 30 21.77 -8.32 2.18
C GLU A 30 20.34 -8.70 2.57
N ARG A 31 20.08 -8.94 3.86
CA ARG A 31 18.73 -9.20 4.36
C ARG A 31 17.81 -7.99 4.22
N LEU A 32 18.29 -6.80 4.61
CA LEU A 32 17.52 -5.56 4.46
C LEU A 32 17.20 -5.25 3.00
N GLU A 33 18.14 -5.51 2.08
CA GLU A 33 17.91 -5.37 0.64
C GLU A 33 16.81 -6.35 0.17
N GLY A 34 16.85 -7.59 0.63
CA GLY A 34 15.78 -8.57 0.40
C GLY A 34 14.41 -8.10 0.90
N ASP A 35 14.34 -7.62 2.14
CA ASP A 35 13.10 -7.09 2.73
C ASP A 35 12.57 -5.89 1.93
N VAL A 36 13.44 -4.96 1.52
CA VAL A 36 13.06 -3.81 0.68
C VAL A 36 12.52 -4.26 -0.67
N MET A 37 13.12 -5.27 -1.30
CA MET A 37 12.63 -5.81 -2.58
C MET A 37 11.24 -6.45 -2.42
N GLN A 38 11.04 -7.22 -1.35
CA GLN A 38 9.74 -7.83 -1.04
C GLN A 38 8.66 -6.77 -0.83
N GLU A 39 8.96 -5.74 -0.04
CA GLU A 39 8.04 -4.64 0.24
C GLU A 39 7.70 -3.82 -1.01
N ARG A 40 8.66 -3.60 -1.91
CA ARG A 40 8.39 -2.99 -3.22
C ARG A 40 7.44 -3.85 -4.06
N GLY A 41 7.65 -5.17 -4.08
CA GLY A 41 6.75 -6.09 -4.75
C GLY A 41 5.33 -6.04 -4.19
N ARG A 42 5.20 -6.03 -2.86
CA ARG A 42 3.91 -5.90 -2.16
C ARG A 42 3.20 -4.59 -2.49
N ASN A 43 3.93 -3.47 -2.47
CA ASN A 43 3.38 -2.17 -2.85
C ASN A 43 2.90 -2.13 -4.30
N GLY A 44 3.63 -2.79 -5.22
CA GLY A 44 3.21 -2.92 -6.61
C GLY A 44 1.88 -3.66 -6.76
N LEU A 45 1.72 -4.80 -6.07
CA LEU A 45 0.46 -5.56 -6.05
C LEU A 45 -0.69 -4.75 -5.44
N LEU A 46 -0.44 -4.01 -4.36
CA LEU A 46 -1.45 -3.16 -3.74
C LEU A 46 -1.90 -2.04 -4.69
N HIS A 47 -0.96 -1.43 -5.42
CA HIS A 47 -1.27 -0.40 -6.41
C HIS A 47 -2.12 -0.97 -7.54
N GLN A 48 -1.75 -2.14 -8.07
CA GLN A 48 -2.54 -2.82 -9.11
C GLN A 48 -3.95 -3.17 -8.62
N HIS A 49 -4.09 -3.62 -7.37
CA HIS A 49 -5.40 -3.90 -6.78
C HIS A 49 -6.24 -2.64 -6.64
N LEU A 50 -5.64 -1.52 -6.20
CA LEU A 50 -6.31 -0.22 -6.14
C LEU A 50 -6.78 0.23 -7.52
N ASP A 51 -5.94 0.11 -8.55
CA ASP A 51 -6.33 0.48 -9.92
C ASP A 51 -7.48 -0.37 -10.45
N THR A 52 -7.44 -1.68 -10.18
CA THR A 52 -8.52 -2.61 -10.54
C THR A 52 -9.82 -2.21 -9.86
N LEU A 53 -9.77 -1.87 -8.57
CA LEU A 53 -10.93 -1.43 -7.80
C LEU A 53 -11.49 -0.10 -8.33
N ARG A 54 -10.62 0.89 -8.63
CA ARG A 54 -11.03 2.16 -9.22
C ARG A 54 -11.73 1.95 -10.57
N GLN A 55 -11.21 1.08 -11.41
CA GLN A 55 -11.81 0.73 -12.70
C GLN A 55 -13.19 0.08 -12.51
N ALA A 56 -13.28 -0.92 -11.64
CA ALA A 56 -14.52 -1.63 -11.36
C ALA A 56 -15.60 -0.70 -10.80
N LEU A 57 -15.24 0.17 -9.85
CA LEU A 57 -16.13 1.20 -9.30
C LEU A 57 -16.57 2.19 -10.38
N THR A 58 -15.64 2.73 -11.16
CA THR A 58 -15.95 3.69 -12.25
C THR A 58 -16.93 3.09 -13.25
N ALA A 59 -16.69 1.84 -13.68
CA ALA A 59 -17.58 1.14 -14.60
C ALA A 59 -18.97 0.91 -13.99
N SER A 60 -19.02 0.45 -12.74
CA SER A 60 -20.27 0.07 -12.08
C SER A 60 -21.17 1.28 -11.76
N PHE A 61 -20.56 2.44 -11.47
CA PHE A 61 -21.29 3.67 -11.16
C PHE A 61 -21.43 4.62 -12.36
N SER A 62 -20.99 4.23 -13.55
CA SER A 62 -21.06 5.06 -14.77
C SER A 62 -22.49 5.51 -15.13
N SER A 63 -23.51 4.72 -14.78
CA SER A 63 -24.93 5.01 -15.00
C SER A 63 -25.65 5.61 -13.78
N THR A 64 -24.91 5.90 -12.70
CA THR A 64 -25.47 6.40 -11.44
C THR A 64 -24.98 7.84 -11.19
N PRO A 65 -25.67 8.86 -11.70
CA PRO A 65 -25.31 10.25 -11.45
C PRO A 65 -25.56 10.62 -9.98
N LEU A 66 -24.69 11.46 -9.41
CA LEU A 66 -24.88 11.97 -8.06
C LEU A 66 -26.12 12.88 -7.97
N PRO A 67 -26.92 12.77 -6.90
CA PRO A 67 -27.98 13.73 -6.61
C PRO A 67 -27.42 15.16 -6.50
N ALA A 68 -28.19 16.14 -6.97
CA ALA A 68 -27.83 17.56 -7.09
C ALA A 68 -26.74 17.92 -8.12
N SER A 69 -25.64 17.17 -8.25
CA SER A 69 -24.57 17.53 -9.21
C SER A 69 -24.72 16.89 -10.58
N GLY A 70 -25.42 15.76 -10.70
CA GLY A 70 -25.51 14.99 -11.94
C GLY A 70 -24.19 14.35 -12.38
N GLU A 71 -23.14 14.46 -11.57
CA GLU A 71 -21.79 14.01 -11.89
C GLU A 71 -21.72 12.48 -11.90
N THR A 72 -21.12 11.92 -12.95
CA THR A 72 -20.77 10.49 -13.03
C THR A 72 -19.28 10.30 -12.80
N PRO A 73 -18.84 9.16 -12.25
CA PRO A 73 -17.44 8.95 -11.95
C PRO A 73 -16.60 8.73 -13.20
N THR A 74 -15.37 9.23 -13.18
CA THR A 74 -14.28 8.89 -14.10
C THR A 74 -13.11 8.30 -13.30
N LEU A 75 -12.12 7.71 -13.97
CA LEU A 75 -10.94 7.15 -13.29
C LEU A 75 -10.20 8.19 -12.42
N ASP A 76 -10.22 9.45 -12.85
CA ASP A 76 -9.60 10.56 -12.13
C ASP A 76 -10.49 11.08 -10.99
N SER A 77 -11.82 11.04 -11.15
CA SER A 77 -12.77 11.61 -10.17
C SER A 77 -13.35 10.60 -9.18
N ILE A 78 -13.14 9.29 -9.38
CA ILE A 78 -13.81 8.22 -8.63
C ILE A 78 -13.67 8.37 -7.10
N ASP A 79 -12.51 8.75 -6.58
CA ASP A 79 -12.33 8.91 -5.12
C ASP A 79 -13.19 10.06 -4.56
N SER A 80 -13.24 11.17 -5.30
CA SER A 80 -14.05 12.34 -4.93
C SER A 80 -15.53 12.02 -5.06
N TYR A 81 -15.92 11.34 -6.14
CA TYR A 81 -17.27 10.84 -6.35
C TYR A 81 -17.71 9.93 -5.20
N MET A 82 -16.91 8.95 -4.80
CA MET A 82 -17.26 8.02 -3.70
C MET A 82 -17.39 8.74 -2.36
N LYS A 83 -16.54 9.74 -2.08
CA LYS A 83 -16.68 10.58 -0.88
C LYS A 83 -17.97 11.39 -0.89
N LYS A 84 -18.32 12.01 -2.02
CA LYS A 84 -19.58 12.75 -2.19
C LYS A 84 -20.80 11.83 -2.08
N LEU A 85 -20.76 10.67 -2.74
CA LEU A 85 -21.81 9.64 -2.68
C LEU A 85 -22.08 9.22 -1.24
N HIS A 86 -21.01 8.90 -0.49
CA HIS A 86 -21.12 8.57 0.93
C HIS A 86 -21.73 9.72 1.74
N SER A 87 -21.27 10.95 1.51
CA SER A 87 -21.83 12.13 2.20
C SER A 87 -23.32 12.33 1.91
N VAL A 88 -23.78 12.10 0.68
CA VAL A 88 -25.19 12.24 0.27
C VAL A 88 -26.05 11.18 0.96
N ILE A 89 -25.60 9.92 0.94
CA ILE A 89 -26.29 8.80 1.58
C ILE A 89 -26.43 9.00 3.09
N VAL A 90 -25.35 9.42 3.76
CA VAL A 90 -25.33 9.62 5.21
C VAL A 90 -26.09 10.90 5.61
N GLY A 91 -26.05 11.94 4.78
CA GLY A 91 -26.68 13.23 5.06
C GLY A 91 -28.21 13.17 5.06
N CYS A 92 -28.80 12.52 4.06
CA CYS A 92 -30.26 12.42 3.91
C CYS A 92 -30.68 11.00 3.50
N PRO A 93 -30.58 9.99 4.39
CA PRO A 93 -30.81 8.59 4.03
C PRO A 93 -32.24 8.30 3.56
N GLN A 94 -33.24 8.98 4.12
CA GLN A 94 -34.66 8.75 3.80
C GLN A 94 -35.04 9.27 2.40
N GLU A 95 -34.35 10.30 1.91
CA GLU A 95 -34.57 10.86 0.57
C GLU A 95 -33.79 10.08 -0.51
N ASN A 96 -32.80 9.27 -0.09
CA ASN A 96 -31.88 8.58 -0.99
C ASN A 96 -32.03 7.04 -0.95
N GLU A 97 -33.17 6.50 -0.50
CA GLU A 97 -33.38 5.04 -0.38
C GLU A 97 -33.13 4.29 -1.69
N HIS A 98 -33.61 4.82 -2.83
CA HIS A 98 -33.36 4.22 -4.14
C HIS A 98 -31.87 4.19 -4.49
N LEU A 99 -31.14 5.26 -4.21
CA LEU A 99 -29.69 5.34 -4.43
C LEU A 99 -28.94 4.34 -3.53
N ILE A 100 -29.35 4.21 -2.27
CA ILE A 100 -28.78 3.24 -1.32
C ILE A 100 -28.95 1.81 -1.83
N ASN A 101 -30.13 1.47 -2.35
CA ASN A 101 -30.38 0.16 -2.94
C ASN A 101 -29.51 -0.09 -4.18
N THR A 102 -29.39 0.88 -5.08
CA THR A 102 -28.49 0.79 -6.25
C THR A 102 -27.04 0.61 -5.83
N VAL A 103 -26.56 1.37 -4.84
CA VAL A 103 -25.21 1.24 -4.31
C VAL A 103 -24.99 -0.14 -3.70
N ARG A 104 -25.96 -0.65 -2.94
CA ARG A 104 -25.89 -2.00 -2.36
C ARG A 104 -25.81 -3.07 -3.44
N ASP A 105 -26.61 -2.96 -4.50
CA ASP A 105 -26.60 -3.90 -5.62
C ASP A 105 -25.27 -3.86 -6.39
N VAL A 106 -24.72 -2.66 -6.61
CA VAL A 106 -23.41 -2.48 -7.24
C VAL A 106 -22.30 -3.09 -6.38
N VAL A 107 -22.27 -2.81 -5.08
CA VAL A 107 -21.26 -3.34 -4.16
C VAL A 107 -21.34 -4.87 -4.08
N ASN A 108 -22.55 -5.44 -4.04
CA ASN A 108 -22.75 -6.90 -4.06
C ASN A 108 -22.23 -7.57 -5.35
N ARG A 109 -22.13 -6.83 -6.46
CA ARG A 109 -21.53 -7.31 -7.72
C ARG A 109 -20.00 -7.18 -7.74
N LEU A 110 -19.44 -6.26 -6.97
CA LEU A 110 -18.00 -6.05 -6.84
C LEU A 110 -17.33 -7.05 -5.89
N ASP A 111 -18.09 -7.61 -4.95
CA ASP A 111 -17.63 -8.63 -4.00
C ASP A 111 -17.63 -10.06 -4.59
N ARG A 112 -17.98 -10.21 -5.87
CA ARG A 112 -17.94 -11.47 -6.64
C ARG A 112 -16.79 -11.46 -7.64
#